data_AF-A0A0F9NIL9-F1
#
_entry.id   AF-A0A0F9NIL9-F1
#
_cell.length_a   1.000
_cell.length_b   1.000
_cell.length_c   1.000
_cell.angle_alpha   90.00
_cell.angle_beta   90.00
_cell.angle_gamma   90.00
#
_symmetry.space_group_name_H-M   'P 1'
#
loop_
_entity.id
_entity.type
_entity.pdbx_description
1 polymer ?
#
loop_
_entity_poly.entity_id
_entity_poly.type
_entity_poly.pdbx_seq_one_letter_code
_entity_poly.pdbx_strand_id
1 'polypeptide(L)'
;MVAWVTNHHADLLLRPEYIYLRDFFELSRPARALLTRMVMRAGDLFRADKLNYPELGRPVADALEELRAADWLDTAPLLTLDELFRLFTLAELRPAFASVLAQSGHPKTLPKARMREALQDALKEALKEGTFAEARTLTDWFERAEAVVRVNRMDLFDRVRLMFFGNLRQSWSDFVLVELGHHRYEPVAFTPEARAFSRRSEVDTYLAMHRCRELLDAGIPAADVWTEVPQPSDNPWLTSRRDRLLLELGRQAERQGERELALQALAASGHREAGLKQLRLMERMKRFEQAWCIAASWQNQALSDAEAQGLARIVKRLAAKTGQPAPLAPQNPDIHEFTLTLPPTVGSVERVIRDHLSTPEAPVFYVENTLINSLFGLLCWHAIFKPIPGAFFHPFHSGPADLVREDFLSRRQAAFDQCFAALRDGRYRQQILDVYAAKQGITNPFVIWPALSEELLNLALDCIPTEDLQILFERLLLNIREHRSGFPDLVRFYP
;
A
#
# COMPACT_ATOMS: atom_id res chain seq x y z
N MET A 1 -14.34 -11.40 -10.25
CA MET A 1 -13.35 -11.80 -9.22
C MET A 1 -13.58 -13.21 -8.68
N VAL A 2 -14.73 -13.51 -8.06
CA VAL A 2 -15.02 -14.87 -7.51
C VAL A 2 -14.81 -15.97 -8.55
N ALA A 3 -15.37 -15.81 -9.76
CA ALA A 3 -15.16 -16.73 -10.87
C ALA A 3 -13.68 -16.89 -11.25
N TRP A 4 -12.90 -15.81 -11.22
CA TRP A 4 -11.47 -15.86 -11.54
C TRP A 4 -10.71 -16.71 -10.54
N VAL A 5 -10.93 -16.47 -9.24
CA VAL A 5 -10.26 -17.19 -8.15
C VAL A 5 -10.67 -18.66 -8.13
N THR A 6 -11.95 -18.96 -8.31
CA THR A 6 -12.46 -20.33 -8.36
C THR A 6 -12.00 -21.11 -9.60
N ASN A 7 -11.66 -20.43 -10.70
CA ASN A 7 -11.14 -21.09 -11.91
C ASN A 7 -9.61 -21.23 -11.92
N HIS A 8 -8.88 -20.23 -11.43
CA HIS A 8 -7.41 -20.17 -11.57
C HIS A 8 -6.64 -20.50 -10.29
N HIS A 9 -7.31 -20.50 -9.13
CA HIS A 9 -6.68 -20.67 -7.82
C HIS A 9 -7.47 -21.60 -6.89
N ALA A 10 -8.27 -22.52 -7.47
CA ALA A 10 -9.07 -23.49 -6.71
C ALA A 10 -8.20 -24.35 -5.78
N ASP A 11 -6.97 -24.65 -6.20
CA ASP A 11 -5.97 -25.43 -5.46
C ASP A 11 -5.52 -24.76 -4.15
N LEU A 12 -5.72 -23.44 -4.03
CA LEU A 12 -5.36 -22.67 -2.84
C LEU A 12 -6.52 -22.53 -1.83
N LEU A 13 -7.72 -22.97 -2.20
CA LEU A 13 -8.93 -22.92 -1.37
C LEU A 13 -9.14 -24.25 -0.65
N LEU A 14 -9.63 -24.19 0.59
CA LEU A 14 -10.15 -25.39 1.25
C LEU A 14 -11.48 -25.77 0.60
N ARG A 15 -11.81 -27.07 0.65
CA ARG A 15 -13.07 -27.58 0.09
C ARG A 15 -14.32 -26.81 0.56
N PRO A 16 -14.48 -26.47 1.86
CA PRO A 16 -15.62 -25.66 2.31
C PRO A 16 -15.62 -24.24 1.74
N GLU A 17 -14.46 -23.62 1.57
CA GLU A 17 -14.34 -22.27 0.98
C GLU A 17 -14.70 -22.28 -0.51
N TYR A 18 -14.22 -23.29 -1.25
CA TYR A 18 -14.54 -23.46 -2.66
C TYR A 18 -16.05 -23.66 -2.88
N ILE A 19 -16.68 -24.52 -2.07
CA ILE A 19 -18.13 -24.74 -2.12
C ILE A 19 -18.88 -23.45 -1.82
N TYR A 20 -18.52 -22.73 -0.76
CA TYR A 20 -19.14 -21.45 -0.41
C TYR A 20 -19.07 -20.45 -1.56
N LEU A 21 -17.89 -20.30 -2.20
CA LEU A 21 -17.73 -19.40 -3.35
C LEU A 21 -18.47 -19.86 -4.61
N ARG A 22 -18.68 -21.16 -4.79
CA ARG A 22 -19.50 -21.68 -5.89
C ARG A 22 -20.98 -21.37 -5.64
N ASP A 23 -21.45 -21.56 -4.41
CA ASP A 23 -22.85 -21.35 -4.04
C ASP A 23 -23.27 -19.87 -4.17
N PHE A 24 -22.30 -18.94 -4.21
CA PHE A 24 -22.54 -17.54 -4.60
C PHE A 24 -23.25 -17.43 -5.96
N PHE A 25 -22.96 -18.31 -6.92
CA PHE A 25 -23.56 -18.28 -8.25
C PHE A 25 -24.97 -18.87 -8.30
N GLU A 26 -25.39 -19.60 -7.26
CA GLU A 26 -26.75 -20.13 -7.13
C GLU A 26 -27.74 -19.07 -6.60
N LEU A 27 -27.22 -18.02 -5.95
CA LEU A 27 -28.02 -16.88 -5.50
C LEU A 27 -28.64 -16.13 -6.70
N SER A 28 -29.84 -15.61 -6.48
CA SER A 28 -30.51 -14.73 -7.43
C SER A 28 -29.72 -13.45 -7.67
N ARG A 29 -29.92 -12.82 -8.83
CA ARG A 29 -29.16 -11.60 -9.21
C ARG A 29 -29.27 -10.48 -8.15
N PRO A 30 -30.45 -10.17 -7.57
CA PRO A 30 -30.59 -9.17 -6.51
C PRO A 30 -29.90 -9.54 -5.20
N ALA A 31 -29.93 -10.82 -4.78
CA ALA A 31 -29.19 -11.29 -3.61
C ALA A 31 -27.67 -11.15 -3.81
N ARG A 32 -27.15 -11.59 -4.97
CA ARG A 32 -25.73 -11.38 -5.34
C ARG A 32 -25.35 -9.90 -5.35
N ALA A 33 -26.20 -9.05 -5.92
CA ALA A 33 -25.95 -7.62 -5.98
C ALA A 33 -25.92 -6.98 -4.58
N LEU A 34 -26.88 -7.31 -3.71
CA LEU A 34 -26.91 -6.83 -2.33
C LEU A 34 -25.69 -7.29 -1.54
N LEU A 35 -25.35 -8.58 -1.59
CA LEU A 35 -24.16 -9.13 -0.95
C LEU A 35 -22.89 -8.43 -1.44
N THR A 36 -22.77 -8.23 -2.76
CA THR A 36 -21.65 -7.50 -3.36
C THR A 36 -21.58 -6.07 -2.81
N ARG A 37 -22.71 -5.35 -2.72
CA ARG A 37 -22.75 -4.00 -2.14
C ARG A 37 -22.26 -3.98 -0.69
N MET A 38 -22.62 -5.00 0.10
CA MET A 38 -22.20 -5.11 1.50
C MET A 38 -20.70 -5.40 1.61
N VAL A 39 -20.19 -6.38 0.84
CA VAL A 39 -18.75 -6.73 0.78
C VAL A 39 -17.88 -5.56 0.30
N MET A 40 -18.40 -4.69 -0.56
CA MET A 40 -17.70 -3.49 -1.04
C MET A 40 -17.63 -2.35 -0.02
N ARG A 41 -18.50 -2.35 1.00
CA ARG A 41 -18.55 -1.29 2.02
C ARG A 41 -17.62 -1.63 3.18
N ALA A 42 -17.21 -0.62 3.93
CA ALA A 42 -16.36 -0.80 5.08
C ALA A 42 -17.10 -1.51 6.22
N GLY A 43 -16.47 -2.55 6.79
CA GLY A 43 -17.02 -3.37 7.87
C GLY A 43 -17.91 -4.51 7.37
N ASP A 44 -18.33 -5.35 8.31
CA ASP A 44 -19.16 -6.55 8.10
C ASP A 44 -20.59 -6.39 8.63
N LEU A 45 -20.83 -5.38 9.46
CA LEU A 45 -22.13 -5.09 10.09
C LEU A 45 -22.86 -3.95 9.39
N PHE A 46 -24.13 -4.19 9.07
CA PHE A 46 -24.98 -3.24 8.36
C PHE A 46 -26.37 -3.15 8.99
N ARG A 47 -26.90 -1.93 9.04
CA ARG A 47 -28.31 -1.71 9.38
C ARG A 47 -29.18 -1.95 8.16
N ALA A 48 -30.22 -2.77 8.29
CA ALA A 48 -31.14 -3.11 7.20
C ALA A 48 -31.83 -1.86 6.63
N ASP A 49 -32.22 -0.89 7.48
CA ASP A 49 -32.84 0.38 7.06
C ASP A 49 -31.91 1.30 6.25
N LYS A 50 -30.59 1.04 6.29
CA LYS A 50 -29.57 1.78 5.52
C LYS A 50 -29.15 1.07 4.23
N LEU A 51 -29.76 -0.07 3.92
CA LEU A 51 -29.58 -0.78 2.66
C LEU A 51 -30.74 -0.40 1.74
N ASN A 52 -30.57 0.67 0.94
CA ASN A 52 -31.57 1.11 -0.02
C ASN A 52 -30.96 1.11 -1.43
N TYR A 53 -31.40 0.15 -2.25
CA TYR A 53 -30.89 -0.10 -3.59
C TYR A 53 -32.05 -0.32 -4.56
N PRO A 54 -32.67 0.76 -5.09
CA PRO A 54 -33.79 0.67 -6.02
C PRO A 54 -33.47 -0.15 -7.28
N GLU A 55 -32.20 -0.20 -7.68
CA GLU A 55 -31.73 -0.95 -8.85
C GLU A 55 -31.90 -2.47 -8.73
N LEU A 56 -32.19 -3.00 -7.53
CA LEU A 56 -32.40 -4.44 -7.33
C LEU A 56 -33.70 -4.96 -7.95
N GLY A 57 -34.66 -4.08 -8.26
CA GLY A 57 -35.94 -4.43 -8.88
C GLY A 57 -36.88 -5.27 -7.99
N ARG A 58 -36.54 -5.45 -6.71
CA ARG A 58 -37.36 -6.10 -5.67
C ARG A 58 -37.06 -5.49 -4.29
N PRO A 59 -37.93 -5.65 -3.28
CA PRO A 59 -37.64 -5.23 -1.91
C PRO A 59 -36.31 -5.80 -1.38
N VAL A 60 -35.54 -4.97 -0.69
CA VAL A 60 -34.25 -5.38 -0.07
C VAL A 60 -34.45 -6.49 0.96
N ALA A 61 -35.59 -6.48 1.67
CA ALA A 61 -35.95 -7.52 2.64
C ALA A 61 -35.95 -8.94 2.03
N ASP A 62 -36.45 -9.09 0.81
CA ASP A 62 -36.50 -10.40 0.13
C ASP A 62 -35.08 -10.92 -0.18
N ALA A 63 -34.18 -10.01 -0.57
CA ALA A 63 -32.78 -10.35 -0.83
C ALA A 63 -32.03 -10.67 0.48
N LEU A 64 -32.30 -9.95 1.56
CA LEU A 64 -31.73 -10.25 2.88
C LEU A 64 -32.18 -11.64 3.37
N GLU A 65 -33.45 -11.99 3.18
CA GLU A 65 -34.00 -13.28 3.58
C GLU A 65 -33.41 -14.44 2.77
N GLU A 66 -33.23 -14.27 1.46
CA GLU A 66 -32.52 -15.24 0.62
C GLU A 66 -31.08 -15.45 1.09
N LEU A 67 -30.37 -14.36 1.37
CA LEU A 67 -28.98 -14.43 1.86
C LEU A 67 -28.89 -15.05 3.25
N ARG A 68 -29.85 -14.80 4.15
CA ARG A 68 -29.96 -15.46 5.46
C ARG A 68 -30.20 -16.97 5.30
N ALA A 69 -31.16 -17.35 4.46
CA ALA A 69 -31.49 -18.76 4.23
C ALA A 69 -30.33 -19.56 3.62
N ALA A 70 -29.47 -18.89 2.84
CA ALA A 70 -28.27 -19.46 2.25
C ALA A 70 -26.99 -19.23 3.08
N ASP A 71 -27.10 -18.82 4.35
CA ASP A 71 -25.98 -18.65 5.31
C ASP A 71 -24.90 -17.61 4.89
N TRP A 72 -25.30 -16.62 4.09
CA TRP A 72 -24.45 -15.47 3.75
C TRP A 72 -24.54 -14.35 4.78
N LEU A 73 -25.62 -14.30 5.55
CA LEU A 73 -25.86 -13.28 6.56
C LEU A 73 -26.26 -13.91 7.89
N ASP A 74 -25.68 -13.39 8.97
CA ASP A 74 -26.23 -13.51 10.31
C ASP A 74 -27.16 -12.31 10.57
N THR A 75 -28.46 -12.59 10.78
CA THR A 75 -29.49 -11.57 11.03
C THR A 75 -29.74 -11.29 12.49
N ALA A 76 -29.05 -11.98 13.40
CA ALA A 76 -29.10 -11.72 14.84
C ALA A 76 -27.68 -11.70 15.45
N PRO A 77 -26.76 -10.89 14.91
CA PRO A 77 -25.38 -10.90 15.36
C PRO A 77 -25.28 -10.40 16.80
N LEU A 78 -24.34 -10.99 17.54
CA LEU A 78 -23.88 -10.40 18.79
C LEU A 78 -23.10 -9.12 18.48
N LEU A 79 -23.43 -8.05 19.18
CA LEU A 79 -22.87 -6.71 19.01
C LEU A 79 -22.19 -6.29 20.31
N THR A 80 -20.94 -5.87 20.19
CA THR A 80 -20.20 -5.15 21.23
C THR A 80 -20.67 -3.72 21.33
N LEU A 81 -20.36 -3.07 22.45
CA LEU A 81 -20.68 -1.65 22.65
C LEU A 81 -20.00 -0.75 21.60
N ASP A 82 -18.76 -1.05 21.21
CA ASP A 82 -18.06 -0.29 20.18
C ASP A 82 -18.73 -0.40 18.80
N GLU A 83 -19.18 -1.61 18.43
CA GLU A 83 -19.94 -1.83 17.19
C GLU A 83 -21.28 -1.09 17.20
N LEU A 84 -22.00 -1.06 18.33
CA LEU A 84 -23.22 -0.27 18.47
C LEU A 84 -22.95 1.23 18.27
N PHE A 85 -21.90 1.75 18.90
CA PHE A 85 -21.53 3.15 18.75
C PHE A 85 -21.08 3.48 17.33
N ARG A 86 -20.60 2.51 16.55
CA ARG A 86 -20.31 2.68 15.12
C ARG A 86 -21.59 2.70 14.28
N LEU A 87 -22.58 1.86 14.58
CA LEU A 87 -23.80 1.66 13.78
C LEU A 87 -24.91 2.68 14.06
N PHE A 88 -25.01 3.18 15.30
CA PHE A 88 -26.11 4.01 15.75
C PHE A 88 -25.69 5.46 16.04
N THR A 89 -26.64 6.35 15.84
CA THR A 89 -26.48 7.77 16.16
C THR A 89 -26.63 8.01 17.66
N LEU A 90 -26.11 9.13 18.15
CA LEU A 90 -26.27 9.48 19.56
C LEU A 90 -27.73 9.71 19.97
N ALA A 91 -28.58 10.13 19.01
CA ALA A 91 -30.01 10.30 19.23
C ALA A 91 -30.72 8.97 19.50
N GLU A 92 -30.26 7.88 18.87
CA GLU A 92 -30.78 6.53 19.08
C GLU A 92 -30.19 5.88 20.35
N LEU A 93 -28.91 6.12 20.64
CA LEU A 93 -28.23 5.54 21.80
C LEU A 93 -28.73 6.11 23.14
N ARG A 94 -28.98 7.42 23.21
CA ARG A 94 -29.38 8.10 24.46
C ARG A 94 -30.63 7.50 25.13
N PRO A 95 -31.77 7.31 24.44
CA PRO A 95 -32.95 6.74 25.08
C PRO A 95 -32.71 5.29 25.53
N ALA A 96 -31.99 4.49 24.73
CA ALA A 96 -31.71 3.08 25.03
C ALA A 96 -30.87 2.90 26.31
N PHE A 97 -29.90 3.78 26.53
CA PHE A 97 -28.98 3.70 27.67
C PHE A 97 -29.29 4.68 28.81
N ALA A 98 -30.40 5.41 28.76
CA ALA A 98 -30.73 6.44 29.76
C ALA A 98 -30.90 5.88 31.18
N SER A 99 -31.47 4.67 31.30
CA SER A 99 -31.65 3.97 32.58
C SER A 99 -30.29 3.55 33.16
N VAL A 100 -29.46 2.92 32.34
CA VAL A 100 -28.10 2.47 32.70
C VAL A 100 -27.24 3.65 33.15
N LEU A 101 -27.20 4.73 32.36
CA LEU A 101 -26.44 5.94 32.71
C LEU A 101 -26.91 6.55 34.03
N ALA A 102 -28.22 6.60 34.28
CA ALA A 102 -28.77 7.14 35.51
C ALA A 102 -28.41 6.28 36.73
N GLN A 103 -28.43 4.95 36.60
CA GLN A 103 -28.02 4.02 37.66
C GLN A 103 -26.53 4.13 37.98
N SER A 104 -25.70 4.41 36.97
CA SER A 104 -24.26 4.65 37.13
C SER A 104 -23.91 6.08 37.57
N GLY A 105 -24.90 6.91 37.94
CA GLY A 105 -24.67 8.28 38.43
C GLY A 105 -24.25 9.28 37.35
N HIS A 106 -24.38 8.94 36.07
CA HIS A 106 -24.04 9.81 34.95
C HIS A 106 -25.28 10.57 34.42
N PRO A 107 -25.09 11.77 33.84
CA PRO A 107 -26.17 12.46 33.14
C PRO A 107 -26.72 11.60 31.99
N LYS A 108 -28.05 11.61 31.82
CA LYS A 108 -28.73 10.91 30.71
C LYS A 108 -28.30 11.40 29.31
N THR A 109 -27.73 12.60 29.27
CA THR A 109 -27.20 13.21 28.05
C THR A 109 -25.70 13.42 28.19
N LEU A 110 -24.92 12.61 27.48
CA LEU A 110 -23.48 12.77 27.38
C LEU A 110 -23.07 12.98 25.90
N PRO A 111 -21.90 13.60 25.65
CA PRO A 111 -21.21 13.51 24.36
C PRO A 111 -20.86 12.05 24.04
N LYS A 112 -20.81 11.69 22.75
CA LYS A 112 -20.69 10.28 22.30
C LYS A 112 -19.49 9.55 22.92
N ALA A 113 -18.30 10.16 22.95
CA ALA A 113 -17.11 9.54 23.54
C ALA A 113 -17.25 9.30 25.06
N ARG A 114 -17.74 10.31 25.80
CA ARG A 114 -17.98 10.21 27.25
C ARG A 114 -19.08 9.22 27.60
N MET A 115 -20.12 9.14 26.78
CA MET A 115 -21.19 8.15 26.95
C MET A 115 -20.64 6.74 26.78
N ARG A 116 -19.78 6.53 25.77
CA ARG A 116 -19.13 5.25 25.55
C ARG A 116 -18.23 4.84 26.72
N GLU A 117 -17.38 5.75 27.20
CA GLU A 117 -16.52 5.51 28.38
C GLU A 117 -17.35 5.12 29.60
N ALA A 118 -18.38 5.92 29.93
CA ALA A 118 -19.26 5.65 31.06
C ALA A 118 -19.96 4.29 30.96
N LEU A 119 -20.44 3.92 29.76
CA LEU A 119 -21.06 2.62 29.54
C LEU A 119 -20.06 1.48 29.56
N GLN A 120 -18.83 1.67 29.05
CA GLN A 120 -17.77 0.66 29.15
C GLN A 120 -17.41 0.36 30.61
N ASP A 121 -17.35 1.38 31.46
CA ASP A 121 -17.06 1.19 32.89
C ASP A 121 -18.23 0.51 33.61
N ALA A 122 -19.47 0.93 33.35
CA ALA A 122 -20.66 0.26 33.87
C ALA A 122 -20.75 -1.21 33.43
N LEU A 123 -20.39 -1.50 32.17
CA LEU A 123 -20.38 -2.85 31.61
C LEU A 123 -19.33 -3.73 32.29
N LYS A 124 -18.12 -3.19 32.55
CA LYS A 124 -17.03 -3.92 33.23
C LYS A 124 -17.41 -4.33 34.65
N GLU A 125 -18.11 -3.47 35.39
CA GLU A 125 -18.60 -3.81 36.73
C GLU A 125 -19.66 -4.92 36.67
N ALA A 126 -20.62 -4.82 35.75
CA ALA A 126 -21.64 -5.86 35.56
C ALA A 126 -21.07 -7.21 35.05
N LEU A 127 -20.01 -7.18 34.23
CA LEU A 127 -19.26 -8.37 33.79
C LEU A 127 -18.60 -9.10 34.97
N LYS A 128 -18.02 -8.37 35.94
CA LYS A 128 -17.41 -8.98 37.14
C LYS A 128 -18.44 -9.69 38.03
N GLU A 129 -19.67 -9.21 38.05
CA GLU A 129 -20.78 -9.81 38.80
C GLU A 129 -21.42 -11.02 38.08
N GLY A 130 -20.95 -11.36 36.87
CA GLY A 130 -21.46 -12.49 36.08
C GLY A 130 -22.86 -12.26 35.50
N THR A 131 -23.37 -11.02 35.58
CA THR A 131 -24.72 -10.66 35.14
C THR A 131 -24.77 -10.12 33.70
N PHE A 132 -23.61 -10.00 33.04
CA PHE A 132 -23.49 -9.35 31.73
C PHE A 132 -22.51 -10.04 30.78
N ALA A 133 -22.89 -10.22 29.51
CA ALA A 133 -21.99 -10.63 28.42
C ALA A 133 -21.44 -9.40 27.65
N GLU A 134 -20.21 -9.51 27.14
CA GLU A 134 -19.48 -8.44 26.43
C GLU A 134 -20.11 -8.08 25.07
N ALA A 135 -20.74 -9.05 24.41
CA ALA A 135 -21.51 -8.87 23.17
C ALA A 135 -22.91 -9.48 23.33
N ARG A 136 -23.92 -8.81 22.77
CA ARG A 136 -25.34 -9.23 22.88
C ARG A 136 -26.10 -9.00 21.59
N THR A 137 -27.24 -9.66 21.42
CA THR A 137 -28.10 -9.41 20.26
C THR A 137 -28.66 -8.00 20.30
N LEU A 138 -29.08 -7.46 19.15
CA LEU A 138 -29.63 -6.11 19.09
C LEU A 138 -30.86 -5.94 20.00
N THR A 139 -31.71 -6.97 20.11
CA THR A 139 -32.91 -6.97 20.96
C THR A 139 -32.60 -6.94 22.45
N ASP A 140 -31.42 -7.42 22.86
CA ASP A 140 -30.96 -7.35 24.25
C ASP A 140 -30.37 -5.96 24.59
N TRP A 141 -30.00 -5.18 23.57
CA TRP A 141 -29.50 -3.82 23.71
C TRP A 141 -30.59 -2.76 23.58
N PHE A 142 -31.56 -2.98 22.70
CA PHE A 142 -32.67 -2.06 22.43
C PHE A 142 -34.00 -2.82 22.47
N GLU A 143 -34.97 -2.27 23.19
CA GLU A 143 -36.35 -2.78 23.14
C GLU A 143 -36.96 -2.66 21.73
N ARG A 144 -36.56 -1.64 20.97
CA ARG A 144 -36.96 -1.40 19.57
C ARG A 144 -35.80 -0.81 18.78
N ALA A 145 -35.32 -1.53 17.77
CA ALA A 145 -34.33 -1.04 16.82
C ALA A 145 -34.51 -1.73 15.46
N GLU A 146 -34.08 -1.04 14.41
CA GLU A 146 -34.02 -1.57 13.05
C GLU A 146 -33.00 -2.71 12.97
N ALA A 147 -33.33 -3.78 12.24
CA ALA A 147 -32.51 -4.98 12.19
C ALA A 147 -31.06 -4.70 11.74
N VAL A 148 -30.12 -5.37 12.39
CA VAL A 148 -28.69 -5.35 12.03
C VAL A 148 -28.33 -6.73 11.48
N VAL A 149 -27.64 -6.73 10.35
CA VAL A 149 -27.15 -7.94 9.70
C VAL A 149 -25.63 -7.93 9.64
N ARG A 150 -25.00 -9.09 9.78
CA ARG A 150 -23.56 -9.30 9.62
C ARG A 150 -23.30 -10.15 8.39
N VAL A 151 -22.35 -9.74 7.55
CA VAL A 151 -21.87 -10.58 6.45
C VAL A 151 -21.05 -11.73 7.02
N ASN A 152 -21.47 -12.95 6.74
CA ASN A 152 -20.71 -14.13 7.12
C ASN A 152 -19.45 -14.24 6.27
N ARG A 153 -18.38 -14.76 6.87
CA ARG A 153 -17.13 -15.12 6.17
C ARG A 153 -16.49 -13.97 5.40
N MET A 154 -16.48 -12.75 5.97
CA MET A 154 -15.80 -11.60 5.35
C MET A 154 -14.30 -11.87 5.12
N ASP A 155 -13.68 -12.68 5.99
CA ASP A 155 -12.31 -13.17 5.86
C ASP A 155 -12.05 -13.92 4.54
N LEU A 156 -13.04 -14.67 4.05
CA LEU A 156 -12.95 -15.37 2.77
C LEU A 156 -13.02 -14.39 1.60
N PHE A 157 -13.82 -13.33 1.69
CA PHE A 157 -13.84 -12.29 0.66
C PHE A 157 -12.53 -11.51 0.61
N ASP A 158 -11.91 -11.22 1.76
CA ASP A 158 -10.56 -10.65 1.81
C ASP A 158 -9.52 -11.61 1.24
N ARG A 159 -9.62 -12.92 1.51
CA ARG A 159 -8.79 -13.93 0.87
C ARG A 159 -8.94 -13.91 -0.65
N VAL A 160 -10.17 -13.88 -1.17
CA VAL A 160 -10.45 -13.81 -2.62
C VAL A 160 -9.86 -12.54 -3.22
N ARG A 161 -10.03 -11.40 -2.54
CA ARG A 161 -9.46 -10.10 -2.95
C ARG A 161 -7.94 -10.15 -3.01
N LEU A 162 -7.31 -10.72 -1.99
CA LEU A 162 -5.87 -10.93 -1.94
C LEU A 162 -5.37 -11.85 -3.06
N MET A 163 -6.03 -12.99 -3.27
CA MET A 163 -5.64 -13.95 -4.31
C MET A 163 -5.79 -13.36 -5.70
N PHE A 164 -6.81 -12.54 -5.91
CA PHE A 164 -7.03 -11.86 -7.19
C PHE A 164 -6.00 -10.76 -7.43
N PHE A 165 -5.86 -9.77 -6.53
CA PHE A 165 -5.00 -8.61 -6.74
C PHE A 165 -3.54 -8.83 -6.32
N GLY A 166 -3.22 -9.95 -5.67
CA GLY A 166 -1.92 -10.17 -5.03
C GLY A 166 -1.64 -9.18 -3.89
N ASN A 167 -2.62 -8.36 -3.49
CA ASN A 167 -2.51 -7.41 -2.40
C ASN A 167 -3.89 -7.00 -1.86
N LEU A 168 -3.91 -6.34 -0.69
CA LEU A 168 -5.13 -5.84 -0.03
C LEU A 168 -5.27 -4.31 -0.05
N ARG A 169 -4.43 -3.61 -0.83
CA ARG A 169 -4.58 -2.16 -1.04
C ARG A 169 -5.61 -1.87 -2.13
N GLN A 170 -5.63 -2.71 -3.16
CA GLN A 170 -6.68 -2.70 -4.17
C GLN A 170 -7.99 -3.25 -3.61
N SER A 171 -9.09 -2.74 -4.14
CA SER A 171 -10.44 -3.02 -3.68
C SER A 171 -11.36 -3.36 -4.84
N TRP A 172 -12.56 -3.82 -4.51
CA TRP A 172 -13.61 -4.13 -5.47
C TRP A 172 -14.01 -2.92 -6.34
N SER A 173 -13.82 -1.68 -5.86
CA SER A 173 -14.14 -0.47 -6.64
C SER A 173 -13.16 -0.20 -7.78
N ASP A 174 -11.96 -0.81 -7.77
CA ASP A 174 -11.01 -0.65 -8.86
C ASP A 174 -11.57 -1.16 -10.20
N PHE A 175 -12.49 -2.14 -10.17
CA PHE A 175 -13.23 -2.59 -11.36
C PHE A 175 -14.10 -1.48 -11.96
N VAL A 176 -14.75 -0.69 -11.11
CA VAL A 176 -15.65 0.40 -11.54
C VAL A 176 -14.84 1.49 -12.23
N LEU A 177 -13.64 1.80 -11.73
CA LEU A 177 -12.76 2.81 -12.37
C LEU A 177 -12.33 2.38 -13.78
N VAL A 178 -12.20 1.08 -14.03
CA VAL A 178 -11.89 0.55 -15.36
C VAL A 178 -13.09 0.61 -16.28
N GLU A 179 -14.26 0.17 -15.81
CA GLU A 179 -15.49 0.19 -16.60
C GLU A 179 -15.91 1.61 -17.00
N LEU A 180 -15.61 2.60 -16.17
CA LEU A 180 -15.82 4.02 -16.48
C LEU A 180 -14.79 4.61 -17.46
N GLY A 181 -13.80 3.82 -17.90
CA GLY A 181 -12.79 4.25 -18.88
C GLY A 181 -11.70 5.19 -18.34
N HIS A 182 -11.66 5.43 -17.02
CA HIS A 182 -10.64 6.30 -16.41
C HIS A 182 -9.24 5.67 -16.44
N HIS A 183 -9.15 4.33 -16.42
CA HIS A 183 -7.90 3.60 -16.54
C HIS A 183 -7.94 2.61 -17.70
N ARG A 184 -6.98 2.73 -18.61
CA ARG A 184 -6.67 1.71 -19.63
C ARG A 184 -5.40 1.00 -19.22
N TYR A 185 -5.40 -0.33 -19.29
CA TYR A 185 -4.25 -1.17 -18.93
C TYR A 185 -3.65 -1.82 -20.18
N GLU A 186 -2.34 -2.06 -20.15
CA GLU A 186 -1.66 -2.78 -21.22
C GLU A 186 -2.14 -4.25 -21.23
N PRO A 187 -2.59 -4.79 -22.38
CA PRO A 187 -2.95 -6.20 -22.47
C PRO A 187 -1.69 -7.06 -22.38
N VAL A 188 -1.58 -7.83 -21.29
CA VAL A 188 -0.50 -8.80 -21.08
C VAL A 188 -1.09 -10.21 -21.15
N ALA A 189 -0.40 -11.13 -21.81
CA ALA A 189 -0.83 -12.52 -21.87
C ALA A 189 -0.68 -13.17 -20.48
N PHE A 190 -1.77 -13.80 -20.01
CA PHE A 190 -1.79 -14.53 -18.75
C PHE A 190 -1.63 -16.02 -19.02
N THR A 191 -0.62 -16.64 -18.42
CA THR A 191 -0.48 -18.11 -18.40
C THR A 191 -1.06 -18.67 -17.09
N PRO A 192 -1.36 -19.97 -16.96
CA PRO A 192 -1.81 -20.55 -15.68
C PRO A 192 -0.81 -20.34 -14.52
N GLU A 193 0.48 -20.17 -14.83
CA GLU A 193 1.55 -19.87 -13.88
C GLU A 193 1.59 -18.37 -13.48
N ALA A 194 0.82 -17.54 -14.16
CA ALA A 194 0.65 -16.11 -13.88
C ALA A 194 -0.23 -15.93 -12.64
N ARG A 195 0.32 -16.25 -11.46
CA ARG A 195 -0.36 -16.13 -10.16
C ARG A 195 0.52 -15.45 -9.13
N ALA A 196 -0.10 -14.70 -8.23
CA ALA A 196 0.59 -14.02 -7.12
C ALA A 196 1.08 -15.01 -6.04
N PHE A 197 0.33 -16.11 -5.85
CA PHE A 197 0.57 -17.13 -4.84
C PHE A 197 0.57 -18.51 -5.48
N SER A 198 1.50 -19.35 -5.08
CA SER A 198 1.60 -20.75 -5.55
C SER A 198 1.16 -21.76 -4.50
N ARG A 199 1.10 -21.36 -3.21
CA ARG A 199 0.67 -22.22 -2.11
C ARG A 199 -0.30 -21.49 -1.20
N ARG A 200 -1.27 -22.23 -0.64
CA ARG A 200 -2.22 -21.67 0.34
C ARG A 200 -1.51 -21.03 1.53
N SER A 201 -0.46 -21.66 2.03
CA SER A 201 0.33 -21.16 3.17
C SER A 201 0.94 -19.78 2.94
N GLU A 202 1.22 -19.42 1.69
CA GLU A 202 1.71 -18.08 1.33
C GLU A 202 0.61 -17.02 1.50
N VAL A 203 -0.62 -17.36 1.11
CA VAL A 203 -1.81 -16.52 1.34
C VAL A 203 -2.06 -16.35 2.84
N ASP A 204 -1.96 -17.45 3.60
CA ASP A 204 -2.16 -17.45 5.05
C ASP A 204 -1.12 -16.56 5.76
N THR A 205 0.15 -16.68 5.35
CA THR A 205 1.25 -15.87 5.91
C THR A 205 1.06 -14.40 5.57
N TYR A 206 0.62 -14.08 4.34
CA TYR A 206 0.29 -12.70 3.97
C TYR A 206 -0.83 -12.13 4.86
N LEU A 207 -1.92 -12.87 5.05
CA LEU A 207 -3.06 -12.45 5.87
C LEU A 207 -2.66 -12.28 7.34
N ALA A 208 -1.83 -13.19 7.89
CA ALA A 208 -1.28 -13.05 9.23
C ALA A 208 -0.46 -11.76 9.39
N MET A 209 0.46 -11.47 8.45
CA MET A 209 1.21 -10.22 8.46
C MET A 209 0.32 -8.98 8.32
N HIS A 210 -0.77 -9.08 7.54
CA HIS A 210 -1.72 -8.00 7.41
C HIS A 210 -2.45 -7.71 8.73
N ARG A 211 -2.92 -8.77 9.40
CA ARG A 211 -3.53 -8.67 10.72
C ARG A 211 -2.59 -8.05 11.74
N CYS A 212 -1.32 -8.48 11.79
CA CYS A 212 -0.32 -7.84 12.67
C CYS A 212 -0.22 -6.34 12.41
N ARG A 213 -0.27 -5.91 11.14
CA ARG A 213 -0.24 -4.50 10.80
C ARG A 213 -1.49 -3.76 11.29
N GLU A 214 -2.68 -4.34 11.11
CA GLU A 214 -3.94 -3.78 11.60
C GLU A 214 -3.95 -3.66 13.12
N LEU A 215 -3.42 -4.65 13.85
CA LEU A 215 -3.27 -4.60 15.31
C LEU A 215 -2.36 -3.43 15.74
N LEU A 216 -1.22 -3.22 15.06
CA LEU A 216 -0.34 -2.08 15.35
C LEU A 216 -1.04 -0.74 15.07
N ASP A 217 -1.75 -0.62 13.94
CA ASP A 217 -2.47 0.60 13.57
C ASP A 217 -3.66 0.86 14.52
N ALA A 218 -4.27 -0.19 15.09
CA ALA A 218 -5.27 -0.12 16.15
C ALA A 218 -4.70 0.22 17.54
N GLY A 219 -3.38 0.32 17.67
CA GLY A 219 -2.70 0.71 18.90
C GLY A 219 -2.45 -0.42 19.90
N ILE A 220 -2.60 -1.69 19.48
CA ILE A 220 -2.27 -2.85 20.31
C ILE A 220 -0.77 -2.81 20.70
N PRO A 221 -0.40 -3.20 21.94
CA PRO A 221 1.00 -3.24 22.35
C PRO A 221 1.87 -4.04 21.39
N ALA A 222 3.04 -3.49 21.03
CA ALA A 222 3.94 -4.13 20.07
C ALA A 222 4.45 -5.49 20.56
N ALA A 223 4.52 -5.69 21.88
CA ALA A 223 4.88 -6.96 22.50
C ALA A 223 3.86 -8.07 22.22
N ASP A 224 2.56 -7.75 22.23
CA ASP A 224 1.51 -8.71 21.93
C ASP A 224 1.55 -9.06 20.43
N VAL A 225 1.65 -8.04 19.58
CA VAL A 225 1.74 -8.23 18.12
C VAL A 225 2.99 -9.02 17.73
N TRP A 226 4.11 -8.85 18.43
CA TRP A 226 5.35 -9.59 18.19
C TRP A 226 5.14 -11.11 18.23
N THR A 227 4.30 -11.59 19.14
CA THR A 227 4.00 -13.03 19.28
C THR A 227 3.18 -13.58 18.11
N GLU A 228 2.44 -12.72 17.40
CA GLU A 228 1.64 -13.09 16.23
C GLU A 228 2.42 -13.00 14.90
N VAL A 229 3.64 -12.42 14.91
CA VAL A 229 4.43 -12.25 13.68
C VAL A 229 4.79 -13.63 13.11
N PRO A 230 4.46 -13.90 11.83
CA PRO A 230 4.77 -15.19 11.23
C PRO A 230 6.28 -15.39 11.05
N GLN A 231 6.66 -16.67 10.97
CA GLN A 231 8.03 -17.09 10.72
C GLN A 231 8.52 -16.62 9.33
N PRO A 232 9.85 -16.52 9.13
CA PRO A 232 10.42 -16.24 7.81
C PRO A 232 9.91 -17.21 6.74
N SER A 233 9.81 -16.71 5.51
CA SER A 233 9.36 -17.47 4.34
C SER A 233 10.49 -17.56 3.31
N ASP A 234 10.53 -18.63 2.53
CA ASP A 234 11.44 -18.73 1.37
C ASP A 234 10.97 -17.87 0.19
N ASN A 235 9.75 -17.33 0.25
CA ASN A 235 9.21 -16.47 -0.81
C ASN A 235 9.76 -15.04 -0.64
N PRO A 236 10.59 -14.52 -1.58
CA PRO A 236 11.24 -13.21 -1.42
C PRO A 236 10.27 -12.05 -1.22
N TRP A 237 9.09 -12.14 -1.82
CA TRP A 237 8.07 -11.12 -1.68
C TRP A 237 7.42 -11.11 -0.28
N LEU A 238 7.17 -12.28 0.30
CA LEU A 238 6.69 -12.38 1.68
C LEU A 238 7.77 -11.96 2.67
N THR A 239 9.04 -12.27 2.41
CA THR A 239 10.18 -11.79 3.21
C THR A 239 10.24 -10.27 3.23
N SER A 240 10.22 -9.61 2.06
CA SER A 240 10.19 -8.15 1.97
C SER A 240 9.00 -7.53 2.72
N ARG A 241 7.84 -8.19 2.69
CA ARG A 241 6.65 -7.76 3.44
C ARG A 241 6.85 -7.91 4.95
N ARG A 242 7.42 -9.03 5.40
CA ARG A 242 7.75 -9.30 6.81
C ARG A 242 8.76 -8.27 7.32
N ASP A 243 9.79 -7.97 6.54
CA ASP A 243 10.79 -6.96 6.89
C ASP A 243 10.17 -5.59 7.12
N ARG A 244 9.21 -5.18 6.28
CA ARG A 244 8.47 -3.93 6.47
C ARG A 244 7.58 -3.97 7.71
N LEU A 245 6.93 -5.10 8.01
CA LEU A 245 6.15 -5.27 9.24
C LEU A 245 7.04 -5.10 10.47
N LEU A 246 8.21 -5.76 10.48
CA LEU A 246 9.18 -5.68 11.57
C LEU A 246 9.77 -4.28 11.76
N LEU A 247 10.01 -3.54 10.67
CA LEU A 247 10.39 -2.14 10.72
C LEU A 247 9.34 -1.30 11.46
N GLU A 248 8.05 -1.46 11.13
CA GLU A 248 7.00 -0.74 11.83
C GLU A 248 6.88 -1.18 13.28
N LEU A 249 6.91 -2.49 13.53
CA LEU A 249 6.84 -3.04 14.88
C LEU A 249 7.96 -2.46 15.75
N GLY A 250 9.19 -2.40 15.22
CA GLY A 250 10.32 -1.77 15.91
C GLY A 250 10.10 -0.28 16.19
N ARG A 251 9.55 0.48 15.23
CA ARG A 251 9.19 1.90 15.44
C ARG A 251 8.12 2.05 16.53
N GLN A 252 7.12 1.18 16.53
CA GLN A 252 6.01 1.25 17.48
C GLN A 252 6.45 0.83 18.89
N ALA A 253 7.22 -0.25 19.01
CA ALA A 253 7.84 -0.67 20.26
C ALA A 253 8.70 0.46 20.85
N GLU A 254 9.48 1.15 20.02
CA GLU A 254 10.28 2.28 20.47
C GLU A 254 9.42 3.44 21.00
N ARG A 255 8.33 3.80 20.30
CA ARG A 255 7.36 4.82 20.75
C ARG A 255 6.69 4.44 22.06
N GLN A 256 6.43 3.15 22.28
CA GLN A 256 5.84 2.61 23.50
C GLN A 256 6.86 2.47 24.65
N GLY A 257 8.15 2.72 24.40
CA GLY A 257 9.21 2.63 25.41
C GLY A 257 9.87 1.24 25.50
N GLU A 258 9.41 0.27 24.72
CA GLU A 258 9.92 -1.12 24.68
C GLU A 258 11.21 -1.22 23.85
N ARG A 259 12.29 -0.63 24.36
CA ARG A 259 13.55 -0.45 23.62
C ARG A 259 14.24 -1.76 23.23
N GLU A 260 14.17 -2.80 24.06
CA GLU A 260 14.76 -4.11 23.71
C GLU A 260 13.99 -4.79 22.59
N LEU A 261 12.66 -4.80 22.67
CA LEU A 261 11.81 -5.33 21.61
C LEU A 261 12.03 -4.55 20.30
N ALA A 262 12.14 -3.23 20.38
CA ALA A 262 12.46 -2.40 19.21
C ALA A 262 13.79 -2.80 18.56
N LEU A 263 14.84 -3.05 19.35
CA LEU A 263 16.11 -3.56 18.83
C LEU A 263 15.99 -4.94 18.20
N GLN A 264 15.26 -5.87 18.84
CA GLN A 264 15.05 -7.23 18.31
C GLN A 264 14.31 -7.19 16.97
N ALA A 265 13.23 -6.40 16.89
CA ALA A 265 12.43 -6.25 15.69
C ALA A 265 13.22 -5.60 14.54
N LEU A 266 13.98 -4.53 14.82
CA LEU A 266 14.81 -3.87 13.83
C LEU A 266 15.97 -4.78 13.36
N ALA A 267 16.58 -5.55 14.26
CA ALA A 267 17.64 -6.50 13.92
C ALA A 267 17.12 -7.68 13.07
N ALA A 268 15.88 -8.11 13.30
CA ALA A 268 15.26 -9.20 12.55
C ALA A 268 14.72 -8.78 11.16
N SER A 269 14.74 -7.48 10.84
CA SER A 269 14.21 -6.91 9.60
C SER A 269 15.33 -6.76 8.56
N GLY A 270 15.15 -7.35 7.39
CA GLY A 270 15.96 -7.09 6.20
C GLY A 270 15.65 -5.77 5.49
N HIS A 271 14.79 -4.91 6.06
CA HIS A 271 14.45 -3.65 5.43
C HIS A 271 15.65 -2.68 5.52
N ARG A 272 16.03 -2.04 4.41
CA ARG A 272 17.18 -1.11 4.32
C ARG A 272 17.28 -0.06 5.45
N GLU A 273 16.14 0.50 5.84
CA GLU A 273 16.10 1.47 6.95
C GLU A 273 16.29 0.87 8.35
N ALA A 274 16.04 -0.43 8.53
CA ALA A 274 15.97 -1.06 9.82
C ALA A 274 17.33 -1.06 10.53
N GLY A 275 18.41 -1.42 9.83
CA GLY A 275 19.74 -1.44 10.43
C GLY A 275 20.25 -0.04 10.81
N LEU A 276 20.02 0.99 9.99
CA LEU A 276 20.34 2.38 10.39
C LEU A 276 19.57 2.81 11.64
N LYS A 277 18.29 2.43 11.76
CA LYS A 277 17.47 2.71 12.94
C LYS A 277 17.93 1.91 14.16
N GLN A 278 18.31 0.65 13.98
CA GLN A 278 18.89 -0.20 15.02
C GLN A 278 20.15 0.46 15.60
N LEU A 279 21.09 0.88 14.73
CA LEU A 279 22.31 1.57 15.15
C LEU A 279 22.03 2.87 15.92
N ARG A 280 21.08 3.68 15.44
CA ARG A 280 20.63 4.91 16.12
C ARG A 280 19.97 4.64 17.47
N LEU A 281 19.21 3.55 17.59
CA LEU A 281 18.60 3.16 18.85
C LEU A 281 19.66 2.66 19.84
N MET A 282 20.61 1.83 19.40
CA MET A 282 21.76 1.40 20.22
C MET A 282 22.59 2.59 20.71
N GLU A 283 22.85 3.59 19.85
CA GLU A 283 23.53 4.84 20.22
C GLU A 283 22.79 5.57 21.35
N ARG A 284 21.46 5.72 21.24
CA ARG A 284 20.63 6.35 22.30
C ARG A 284 20.57 5.53 23.58
N MET A 285 20.69 4.21 23.48
CA MET A 285 20.81 3.29 24.62
C MET A 285 22.23 3.23 25.19
N LYS A 286 23.17 4.04 24.69
CA LYS A 286 24.59 4.07 25.09
C LYS A 286 25.34 2.75 24.87
N ARG A 287 24.86 1.91 23.93
CA ARG A 287 25.52 0.66 23.50
C ARG A 287 26.53 0.94 22.39
N PHE A 288 27.49 1.82 22.67
CA PHE A 288 28.39 2.38 21.64
C PHE A 288 29.27 1.31 20.98
N GLU A 289 29.88 0.42 21.76
CA GLU A 289 30.75 -0.65 21.25
C GLU A 289 29.99 -1.62 20.34
N GLN A 290 28.79 -2.05 20.75
CA GLN A 290 27.96 -2.94 19.93
C GLN A 290 27.54 -2.26 18.61
N ALA A 291 27.12 -1.00 18.67
CA ALA A 291 26.77 -0.23 17.49
C ALA A 291 27.99 -0.04 16.56
N TRP A 292 29.18 0.18 17.11
CA TRP A 292 30.41 0.31 16.34
C TRP A 292 30.76 -1.00 15.62
N CYS A 293 30.72 -2.13 16.31
CA CYS A 293 31.00 -3.44 15.70
C CYS A 293 30.08 -3.73 14.51
N ILE A 294 28.77 -3.46 14.65
CA ILE A 294 27.81 -3.62 13.56
C ILE A 294 28.12 -2.64 12.42
N ALA A 295 28.29 -1.35 12.72
CA ALA A 295 28.56 -0.32 11.72
C ALA A 295 29.87 -0.56 10.95
N ALA A 296 30.91 -1.07 11.62
CA ALA A 296 32.19 -1.43 10.99
C ALA A 296 32.03 -2.61 10.02
N SER A 297 31.22 -3.61 10.36
CA SER A 297 30.96 -4.75 9.47
C SER A 297 30.26 -4.34 8.16
N TRP A 298 29.46 -3.26 8.20
CA TRP A 298 28.74 -2.73 7.04
C TRP A 298 29.64 -2.00 6.05
N GLN A 299 30.81 -1.50 6.46
CA GLN A 299 31.72 -0.77 5.56
C GLN A 299 32.25 -1.65 4.40
N ASN A 300 32.19 -2.97 4.56
CA ASN A 300 32.60 -3.93 3.53
C ASN A 300 31.42 -4.49 2.71
N GLN A 301 30.20 -3.97 2.90
CA GLN A 301 29.00 -4.42 2.20
C GLN A 301 28.62 -3.46 1.07
N ALA A 302 27.91 -3.96 0.06
CA ALA A 302 27.29 -3.12 -0.95
C ALA A 302 26.06 -2.44 -0.34
N LEU A 303 26.16 -1.14 -0.08
CA LEU A 303 25.11 -0.31 0.51
C LEU A 303 24.42 0.53 -0.56
N SER A 304 23.13 0.81 -0.38
CA SER A 304 22.46 1.87 -1.15
C SER A 304 23.04 3.25 -0.83
N ASP A 305 22.84 4.24 -1.71
CA ASP A 305 23.29 5.62 -1.52
C ASP A 305 22.78 6.19 -0.18
N ALA A 306 21.50 5.93 0.15
CA ALA A 306 20.88 6.37 1.40
C ALA A 306 21.49 5.68 2.63
N GLU A 307 21.78 4.37 2.55
CA GLU A 307 22.44 3.63 3.61
C GLU A 307 23.86 4.11 3.84
N ALA A 308 24.64 4.30 2.77
CA ALA A 308 26.01 4.79 2.84
C ALA A 308 26.07 6.18 3.50
N GLN A 309 25.21 7.11 3.07
CA GLN A 309 25.15 8.46 3.65
C GLN A 309 24.70 8.42 5.13
N GLY A 310 23.68 7.62 5.44
CA GLY A 310 23.20 7.44 6.80
C GLY A 310 24.24 6.83 7.73
N LEU A 311 24.94 5.79 7.26
CA LEU A 311 25.99 5.08 7.97
C LEU A 311 27.19 6.00 8.21
N ALA A 312 27.64 6.76 7.21
CA ALA A 312 28.76 7.70 7.35
C ALA A 312 28.54 8.69 8.51
N ARG A 313 27.31 9.23 8.62
CA ARG A 313 26.94 10.12 9.74
C ARG A 313 26.97 9.41 11.09
N ILE A 314 26.54 8.14 11.15
CA ILE A 314 26.54 7.33 12.38
C ILE A 314 27.97 6.98 12.80
N VAL A 315 28.78 6.45 11.88
CA VAL A 315 30.19 6.09 12.11
C VAL A 315 30.96 7.29 12.63
N LYS A 316 30.79 8.49 12.03
CA LYS A 316 31.44 9.72 12.51
C LYS A 316 31.15 10.02 13.99
N ARG A 317 29.89 9.83 14.44
CA ARG A 317 29.52 10.07 15.85
C ARG A 317 30.00 8.96 16.77
N LEU A 318 29.88 7.70 16.35
CA LEU A 318 30.32 6.55 17.13
C LEU A 318 31.83 6.54 17.33
N ALA A 319 32.62 6.90 16.32
CA ALA A 319 34.08 6.96 16.39
C ALA A 319 34.55 7.82 17.57
N ALA A 320 33.94 9.00 17.74
CA ALA A 320 34.22 9.88 18.86
C ALA A 320 33.80 9.31 20.23
N LYS A 321 32.81 8.41 20.27
CA LYS A 321 32.32 7.77 21.50
C LYS A 321 33.09 6.50 21.89
N THR A 322 33.72 5.83 20.92
CA THR A 322 34.49 4.59 21.11
C THR A 322 36.01 4.79 21.02
N GLY A 323 36.48 6.02 20.83
CA GLY A 323 37.92 6.32 20.71
C GLY A 323 38.56 5.84 19.41
N GLN A 324 37.76 5.64 18.36
CA GLN A 324 38.19 5.15 17.05
C GLN A 324 38.49 6.32 16.11
N PRO A 325 39.33 6.12 15.07
CA PRO A 325 39.65 7.17 14.11
C PRO A 325 38.40 7.64 13.35
N ALA A 326 38.29 8.95 13.15
CA ALA A 326 37.19 9.52 12.39
C ALA A 326 37.31 9.19 10.90
N PRO A 327 36.21 8.85 10.21
CA PRO A 327 36.23 8.62 8.76
C PRO A 327 36.53 9.91 8.00
N LEU A 328 37.17 9.77 6.83
CA LEU A 328 37.41 10.88 5.90
C LEU A 328 36.08 11.49 5.44
N ALA A 329 36.05 12.82 5.30
CA ALA A 329 34.87 13.51 4.79
C ALA A 329 34.74 13.25 3.27
N PRO A 330 33.53 12.96 2.77
CA PRO A 330 33.31 12.87 1.33
C PRO A 330 33.53 14.24 0.67
N GLN A 331 34.12 14.24 -0.52
CA GLN A 331 34.14 15.42 -1.38
C GLN A 331 32.80 15.50 -2.13
N ASN A 332 32.10 16.62 -1.97
CA ASN A 332 30.92 16.90 -2.77
C ASN A 332 31.36 17.40 -4.16
N PRO A 333 30.63 17.06 -5.23
CA PRO A 333 30.85 17.67 -6.53
C PRO A 333 30.56 19.17 -6.48
N ASP A 334 31.24 19.92 -7.33
CA ASP A 334 30.97 21.35 -7.51
C ASP A 334 29.66 21.52 -8.30
N ILE A 335 28.71 22.28 -7.76
CA ILE A 335 27.41 22.53 -8.37
C ILE A 335 27.38 23.99 -8.83
N HIS A 336 27.06 24.23 -10.09
CA HIS A 336 26.96 25.59 -10.62
C HIS A 336 25.72 26.29 -10.07
N GLU A 337 25.93 27.33 -9.27
CA GLU A 337 24.87 28.11 -8.63
C GLU A 337 24.77 29.52 -9.25
N PHE A 338 23.54 30.03 -9.40
CA PHE A 338 23.29 31.42 -9.76
C PHE A 338 22.03 31.94 -9.04
N THR A 339 21.97 33.25 -8.83
CA THR A 339 20.88 33.91 -8.07
C THR A 339 20.03 34.78 -8.99
N LEU A 340 18.71 34.67 -8.86
CA LEU A 340 17.74 35.53 -9.53
C LEU A 340 16.99 36.40 -8.52
N THR A 341 16.80 37.68 -8.86
CA THR A 341 15.98 38.61 -8.08
C THR A 341 14.75 39.00 -8.89
N LEU A 342 13.58 38.55 -8.45
CA LEU A 342 12.30 38.75 -9.14
C LEU A 342 11.34 39.58 -8.29
N PRO A 343 10.42 40.34 -8.90
CA PRO A 343 9.36 41.03 -8.16
C PRO A 343 8.42 40.01 -7.50
N PRO A 344 7.76 40.38 -6.38
CA PRO A 344 6.78 39.51 -5.73
C PRO A 344 5.68 39.11 -6.71
N THR A 345 5.62 37.82 -7.05
CA THR A 345 4.69 37.27 -8.04
C THR A 345 3.82 36.19 -7.38
N VAL A 346 2.54 36.13 -7.74
CA VAL A 346 1.61 35.12 -7.19
C VAL A 346 1.82 33.79 -7.92
N GLY A 347 2.13 32.73 -7.19
CA GLY A 347 2.33 31.39 -7.75
C GLY A 347 3.34 30.57 -6.97
N SER A 348 3.61 29.34 -7.42
CA SER A 348 4.73 28.57 -6.89
C SER A 348 6.05 29.10 -7.47
N VAL A 349 7.13 29.01 -6.70
CA VAL A 349 8.45 29.54 -7.08
C VAL A 349 8.93 28.96 -8.40
N GLU A 350 8.72 27.66 -8.61
CA GLU A 350 9.15 26.92 -9.80
C GLU A 350 8.46 27.43 -11.07
N ARG A 351 7.17 27.76 -10.99
CA ARG A 351 6.41 28.32 -12.13
C ARG A 351 6.86 29.73 -12.46
N VAL A 352 7.10 30.55 -11.43
CA VAL A 352 7.61 31.92 -11.61
C VAL A 352 9.00 31.88 -12.28
N ILE A 353 9.88 30.98 -11.84
CA ILE A 353 11.21 30.81 -12.45
C ILE A 353 11.10 30.28 -13.87
N ARG A 354 10.26 29.28 -14.14
CA ARG A 354 9.99 28.77 -15.49
C ARG A 354 9.59 29.91 -16.42
N ASP A 355 8.58 30.69 -16.04
CA ASP A 355 8.03 31.77 -16.87
C ASP A 355 9.05 32.89 -17.09
N HIS A 356 9.89 33.17 -16.10
CA HIS A 356 10.95 34.16 -16.22
C HIS A 356 12.11 33.72 -17.12
N LEU A 357 12.51 32.44 -17.06
CA LEU A 357 13.65 31.91 -17.80
C LEU A 357 13.29 31.46 -19.23
N SER A 358 12.01 31.19 -19.50
CA SER A 358 11.54 30.70 -20.79
C SER A 358 11.59 31.78 -21.86
N THR A 359 12.25 31.49 -22.97
CA THR A 359 12.21 32.30 -24.20
C THR A 359 11.86 31.41 -25.39
N PRO A 360 11.41 31.97 -26.53
CA PRO A 360 11.14 31.17 -27.73
C PRO A 360 12.34 30.32 -28.20
N GLU A 361 13.56 30.82 -28.02
CA GLU A 361 14.81 30.14 -28.40
C GLU A 361 15.35 29.20 -27.30
N ALA A 362 14.86 29.34 -26.07
CA ALA A 362 15.31 28.54 -24.94
C ALA A 362 14.15 28.21 -23.99
N PRO A 363 13.21 27.35 -24.42
CA PRO A 363 11.99 27.06 -23.68
C PRO A 363 12.29 26.32 -22.37
N VAL A 364 11.53 26.65 -21.33
CA VAL A 364 11.65 26.03 -20.00
C VAL A 364 10.38 25.27 -19.65
N PHE A 365 10.55 24.02 -19.20
CA PHE A 365 9.46 23.16 -18.79
C PHE A 365 9.61 22.77 -17.31
N TYR A 366 8.49 22.75 -16.60
CA TYR A 366 8.41 22.14 -15.27
C TYR A 366 8.09 20.66 -15.45
N VAL A 367 9.08 19.80 -15.22
CA VAL A 367 8.98 18.35 -15.44
C VAL A 367 9.27 17.51 -14.21
N GLU A 368 10.09 17.97 -13.26
CA GLU A 368 10.50 17.20 -12.08
C GLU A 368 10.93 15.76 -12.48
N ASN A 369 10.37 14.75 -11.82
CA ASN A 369 10.63 13.34 -12.07
C ASN A 369 9.92 12.80 -13.33
N THR A 370 9.12 13.59 -14.03
CA THR A 370 8.22 13.05 -15.06
C THR A 370 8.90 12.80 -16.39
N LEU A 371 9.79 13.69 -16.84
CA LEU A 371 10.39 13.61 -18.18
C LEU A 371 11.29 12.38 -18.34
N ILE A 372 12.34 12.26 -17.52
CA ILE A 372 13.32 11.16 -17.65
C ILE A 372 12.66 9.80 -17.41
N ASN A 373 11.77 9.69 -16.42
CA ASN A 373 10.99 8.48 -16.20
C ASN A 373 10.10 8.16 -17.41
N SER A 374 9.44 9.15 -18.02
CA SER A 374 8.59 8.90 -19.18
C SER A 374 9.41 8.45 -20.39
N LEU A 375 10.56 9.07 -20.67
CA LEU A 375 11.46 8.62 -21.73
C LEU A 375 11.92 7.17 -21.52
N PHE A 376 12.30 6.82 -20.30
CA PHE A 376 12.62 5.44 -19.92
C PHE A 376 11.43 4.49 -20.15
N GLY A 377 10.25 4.89 -19.68
CA GLY A 377 9.03 4.10 -19.77
C GLY A 377 8.55 3.85 -21.20
N LEU A 378 8.73 4.84 -22.09
CA LEU A 378 8.43 4.73 -23.52
C LEU A 378 9.44 3.82 -24.23
N LEU A 379 10.75 4.04 -23.99
CA LEU A 379 11.79 3.22 -24.60
C LEU A 379 11.67 1.75 -24.17
N CYS A 380 11.48 1.52 -22.87
CA CYS A 380 11.49 0.18 -22.27
C CYS A 380 10.11 -0.46 -22.12
N TRP A 381 9.10 0.03 -22.84
CA TRP A 381 7.70 -0.41 -22.68
C TRP A 381 7.56 -1.93 -22.78
N HIS A 382 8.14 -2.56 -23.81
CA HIS A 382 8.06 -4.02 -23.99
C HIS A 382 8.80 -4.80 -22.91
N ALA A 383 9.89 -4.25 -22.37
CA ALA A 383 10.63 -4.87 -21.28
C ALA A 383 9.82 -4.81 -19.98
N ILE A 384 9.23 -3.65 -19.67
CA ILE A 384 8.40 -3.41 -18.48
C ILE A 384 7.19 -4.35 -18.49
N PHE A 385 6.49 -4.47 -19.63
CA PHE A 385 5.28 -5.29 -19.78
C PHE A 385 5.54 -6.72 -20.27
N LYS A 386 6.79 -7.19 -20.23
CA LYS A 386 7.13 -8.57 -20.56
C LYS A 386 6.36 -9.54 -19.65
N PRO A 387 5.67 -10.56 -20.19
CA PRO A 387 4.84 -11.51 -19.43
C PRO A 387 5.70 -12.51 -18.65
N ILE A 388 6.39 -12.02 -17.62
CA ILE A 388 7.19 -12.83 -16.71
C ILE A 388 6.26 -13.49 -15.66
N PRO A 389 6.43 -14.78 -15.34
CA PRO A 389 5.59 -15.45 -14.33
C PRO A 389 5.55 -14.70 -13.00
N GLY A 390 4.33 -14.45 -12.50
CA GLY A 390 4.09 -13.69 -11.26
C GLY A 390 4.28 -12.17 -11.35
N ALA A 391 4.66 -11.61 -12.51
CA ALA A 391 4.73 -10.16 -12.71
C ALA A 391 3.35 -9.57 -13.04
N PHE A 392 2.54 -10.31 -13.79
CA PHE A 392 1.17 -9.96 -14.16
C PHE A 392 0.31 -11.19 -13.93
N PHE A 393 -0.83 -11.05 -13.26
CA PHE A 393 -1.72 -12.17 -12.90
C PHE A 393 -3.21 -11.76 -12.86
N HIS A 394 -3.53 -10.51 -13.22
CA HIS A 394 -4.88 -10.03 -13.47
C HIS A 394 -4.87 -8.88 -14.50
N PRO A 395 -6.02 -8.53 -15.13
CA PRO A 395 -6.08 -7.46 -16.13
C PRO A 395 -5.71 -6.04 -15.65
N PHE A 396 -5.77 -5.80 -14.34
CA PHE A 396 -5.72 -4.47 -13.72
C PHE A 396 -4.32 -4.02 -13.24
N HIS A 397 -3.26 -4.35 -13.99
CA HIS A 397 -1.89 -3.99 -13.60
C HIS A 397 -1.42 -2.68 -14.22
N SER A 398 -1.22 -1.65 -13.40
CA SER A 398 -0.54 -0.41 -13.81
C SER A 398 0.92 -0.63 -14.21
N GLY A 399 1.52 -1.74 -13.78
CA GLY A 399 2.89 -2.16 -14.03
C GLY A 399 3.13 -3.53 -13.37
N PRO A 400 4.31 -4.13 -13.58
CA PRO A 400 4.60 -5.47 -13.07
C PRO A 400 4.70 -5.49 -11.54
N ALA A 401 4.16 -6.54 -10.90
CA ALA A 401 4.20 -6.70 -9.45
C ALA A 401 5.62 -6.87 -8.88
N ASP A 402 6.59 -7.25 -9.71
CA ASP A 402 8.00 -7.36 -9.36
C ASP A 402 8.82 -6.10 -9.65
N LEU A 403 8.22 -4.98 -10.05
CA LEU A 403 8.92 -3.76 -10.49
C LEU A 403 10.02 -3.27 -9.52
N VAL A 404 9.81 -3.43 -8.22
CA VAL A 404 10.73 -2.95 -7.17
C VAL A 404 11.46 -4.10 -6.46
N ARG A 405 11.47 -5.29 -7.05
CA ARG A 405 12.26 -6.43 -6.55
C ARG A 405 13.67 -6.37 -7.13
N GLU A 406 14.64 -6.89 -6.39
CA GLU A 406 16.06 -6.89 -6.77
C GLU A 406 16.32 -7.67 -8.06
N ASP A 407 15.53 -8.71 -8.33
CA ASP A 407 15.62 -9.55 -9.52
C ASP A 407 14.84 -9.00 -10.73
N PHE A 408 14.22 -7.82 -10.64
CA PHE A 408 13.43 -7.25 -11.73
C PHE A 408 14.21 -7.16 -13.04
N LEU A 409 15.43 -6.63 -12.96
CA LEU A 409 16.34 -6.43 -14.10
C LEU A 409 16.84 -7.79 -14.63
N SER A 410 17.34 -8.67 -13.77
CA SER A 410 17.94 -9.95 -14.18
C SER A 410 16.93 -10.85 -14.91
N ARG A 411 15.65 -10.84 -14.49
CA ARG A 411 14.55 -11.57 -15.16
C ARG A 411 14.22 -11.03 -16.56
N ARG A 412 14.63 -9.80 -16.85
CA ARG A 412 14.36 -9.07 -18.09
C ARG A 412 15.61 -8.63 -18.83
N GLN A 413 16.79 -9.14 -18.45
CA GLN A 413 18.09 -8.65 -18.92
C GLN A 413 18.14 -8.50 -20.45
N ALA A 414 17.85 -9.57 -21.18
CA ALA A 414 17.86 -9.55 -22.64
C ALA A 414 16.88 -8.53 -23.26
N ALA A 415 15.74 -8.24 -22.61
CA ALA A 415 14.78 -7.25 -23.11
C ALA A 415 15.27 -5.82 -22.86
N PHE A 416 15.89 -5.56 -21.70
CA PHE A 416 16.53 -4.28 -21.42
C PHE A 416 17.76 -4.06 -22.30
N ASP A 417 18.59 -5.09 -22.53
CA ASP A 417 19.75 -5.00 -23.42
C ASP A 417 19.35 -4.56 -24.83
N GLN A 418 18.19 -5.00 -25.33
CA GLN A 418 17.62 -4.54 -26.60
C GLN A 418 17.21 -3.06 -26.57
N CYS A 419 16.62 -2.59 -25.46
CA CYS A 419 16.32 -1.16 -25.27
C CYS A 419 17.60 -0.32 -25.31
N PHE A 420 18.63 -0.72 -24.58
CA PHE A 420 19.91 -0.01 -24.55
C PHE A 420 20.69 -0.11 -25.87
N ALA A 421 20.51 -1.19 -26.63
CA ALA A 421 21.03 -1.27 -27.99
C ALA A 421 20.39 -0.24 -28.92
N ALA A 422 19.08 0.03 -28.76
CA ALA A 422 18.38 1.05 -29.55
C ALA A 422 18.90 2.48 -29.27
N LEU A 423 19.39 2.76 -28.06
CA LEU A 423 20.10 4.01 -27.76
C LEU A 423 21.38 4.10 -28.59
N ARG A 424 22.21 3.06 -28.55
CA ARG A 424 23.53 3.04 -29.23
C ARG A 424 23.46 3.11 -30.75
N ASP A 425 22.42 2.55 -31.37
CA ASP A 425 22.27 2.53 -32.83
C ASP A 425 21.32 3.60 -33.38
N GLY A 426 20.82 4.49 -32.52
CA GLY A 426 19.98 5.64 -32.90
C GLY A 426 18.50 5.32 -33.15
N ARG A 427 18.08 4.05 -33.07
CA ARG A 427 16.66 3.67 -33.26
C ARG A 427 15.74 4.13 -32.13
N TYR A 428 16.30 4.47 -30.95
CA TYR A 428 15.52 4.84 -29.77
C TYR A 428 14.53 5.97 -30.03
N ARG A 429 14.89 6.97 -30.85
CA ARG A 429 14.04 8.12 -31.14
C ARG A 429 12.72 7.67 -31.76
N GLN A 430 12.79 6.93 -32.86
CA GLN A 430 11.59 6.44 -33.55
C GLN A 430 10.79 5.50 -32.66
N GLN A 431 11.47 4.61 -31.92
CA GLN A 431 10.81 3.70 -30.98
C GLN A 431 10.00 4.44 -29.90
N ILE A 432 10.56 5.49 -29.31
CA ILE A 432 9.87 6.31 -28.31
C ILE A 432 8.65 7.01 -28.92
N LEU A 433 8.77 7.59 -30.11
CA LEU A 433 7.66 8.27 -30.81
C LEU A 433 6.55 7.29 -31.20
N ASP A 434 6.90 6.12 -31.72
CA ASP A 434 5.94 5.07 -32.08
C ASP A 434 5.16 4.57 -30.87
N VAL A 435 5.87 4.33 -29.75
CA VAL A 435 5.23 3.93 -28.48
C VAL A 435 4.37 5.06 -27.94
N TYR A 436 4.83 6.31 -27.98
CA TYR A 436 4.06 7.47 -27.55
C TYR A 436 2.74 7.56 -28.32
N ALA A 437 2.76 7.43 -29.65
CA ALA A 437 1.55 7.47 -30.48
C ALA A 437 0.63 6.27 -30.23
N ALA A 438 1.18 5.05 -30.13
CA ALA A 438 0.39 3.83 -30.01
C ALA A 438 -0.21 3.60 -28.61
N LYS A 439 0.43 4.11 -27.55
CA LYS A 439 0.12 3.77 -26.16
C LYS A 439 -0.53 4.90 -25.35
N GLN A 440 -0.89 6.01 -25.99
CA GLN A 440 -1.56 7.15 -25.33
C GLN A 440 -2.70 6.72 -24.40
N GLY A 441 -2.64 7.21 -23.17
CA GLY A 441 -3.64 6.96 -22.13
C GLY A 441 -3.60 5.55 -21.51
N ILE A 442 -2.67 4.69 -21.91
CA ILE A 442 -2.45 3.39 -21.25
C ILE A 442 -1.58 3.58 -20.01
N THR A 443 -2.02 3.05 -18.88
CA THR A 443 -1.34 3.18 -17.59
C THR A 443 0.06 2.57 -17.64
N ASN A 444 1.04 3.29 -17.11
CA ASN A 444 2.44 2.86 -17.02
C ASN A 444 3.04 3.41 -15.71
N PRO A 445 3.95 2.68 -15.03
CA PRO A 445 4.49 3.12 -13.74
C PRO A 445 5.48 4.29 -13.83
N PHE A 446 5.95 4.62 -15.04
CA PHE A 446 6.93 5.68 -15.32
C PHE A 446 6.38 6.82 -16.18
N VAL A 447 5.45 6.54 -17.10
CA VAL A 447 4.91 7.54 -18.03
C VAL A 447 3.71 8.28 -17.42
N ILE A 448 3.80 9.61 -17.37
CA ILE A 448 2.71 10.49 -16.91
C ILE A 448 2.20 11.28 -18.11
N TRP A 449 1.19 10.75 -18.81
CA TRP A 449 0.70 11.31 -20.07
C TRP A 449 0.32 12.80 -20.01
N PRO A 450 -0.38 13.31 -18.97
CA PRO A 450 -0.73 14.72 -18.92
C PRO A 450 0.48 15.66 -18.78
N ALA A 451 1.64 15.14 -18.35
CA ALA A 451 2.87 15.91 -18.21
C ALA A 451 3.74 15.88 -19.47
N LEU A 452 3.42 15.04 -20.47
CA LEU A 452 4.25 14.80 -21.65
C LEU A 452 3.56 15.27 -22.93
N SER A 453 3.84 16.52 -23.33
CA SER A 453 3.44 17.03 -24.64
C SER A 453 4.36 16.52 -25.75
N GLU A 454 3.84 16.49 -26.98
CA GLU A 454 4.63 16.13 -28.17
C GLU A 454 5.80 17.10 -28.39
N GLU A 455 5.60 18.39 -28.11
CA GLU A 455 6.66 19.40 -28.17
C GLU A 455 7.80 19.10 -27.18
N LEU A 456 7.45 18.88 -25.91
CA LEU A 456 8.43 18.53 -24.87
C LEU A 456 9.18 17.25 -25.23
N LEU A 457 8.47 16.25 -25.75
CA LEU A 457 9.06 14.98 -26.15
C LEU A 457 10.09 15.17 -27.28
N ASN A 458 9.74 15.90 -28.33
CA ASN A 458 10.66 16.15 -29.44
C ASN A 458 11.89 16.96 -28.99
N LEU A 459 11.69 18.06 -28.25
CA LEU A 459 12.79 18.87 -27.71
C LEU A 459 13.74 18.06 -26.83
N ALA A 460 13.19 17.18 -25.99
CA ALA A 460 14.01 16.30 -25.15
C ALA A 460 14.83 15.30 -25.99
N LEU A 461 14.24 14.75 -27.06
CA LEU A 461 14.94 13.82 -27.96
C LEU A 461 15.97 14.50 -28.86
N ASP A 462 15.81 15.79 -29.14
CA ASP A 462 16.76 16.61 -29.92
C ASP A 462 17.94 17.10 -29.07
N CYS A 463 17.67 17.51 -27.82
CA CYS A 463 18.65 18.21 -27.00
C CYS A 463 19.41 17.33 -25.99
N ILE A 464 18.82 16.23 -25.52
CA ILE A 464 19.45 15.40 -24.48
C ILE A 464 20.40 14.39 -25.15
N PRO A 465 21.70 14.38 -24.83
CA PRO A 465 22.64 13.41 -25.36
C PRO A 465 22.22 11.97 -25.04
N THR A 466 22.49 11.07 -25.98
CA THR A 466 22.12 9.66 -25.83
C THR A 466 22.90 8.98 -24.70
N GLU A 467 24.16 9.38 -24.50
CA GLU A 467 25.02 8.91 -23.42
C GLU A 467 24.46 9.26 -22.04
N ASP A 468 23.93 10.48 -21.89
CA ASP A 468 23.33 10.94 -20.64
C ASP A 468 22.03 10.17 -20.36
N LEU A 469 21.19 9.94 -21.38
CA LEU A 469 20.00 9.09 -21.24
C LEU A 469 20.37 7.67 -20.78
N GLN A 470 21.42 7.09 -21.36
CA GLN A 470 21.90 5.76 -20.96
C GLN A 470 22.32 5.76 -19.48
N ILE A 471 23.13 6.72 -19.03
CA ILE A 471 23.57 6.83 -17.62
C ILE A 471 22.38 6.98 -16.68
N LEU A 472 21.42 7.85 -17.02
CA LEU A 472 20.23 8.09 -16.20
C LEU A 472 19.35 6.84 -16.10
N PHE A 473 19.17 6.11 -17.20
CA PHE A 473 18.37 4.88 -17.23
C PHE A 473 19.06 3.73 -16.48
N GLU A 474 20.37 3.59 -16.62
CA GLU A 474 21.17 2.64 -15.84
C GLU A 474 21.06 2.95 -14.35
N ARG A 475 21.23 4.23 -13.96
CA ARG A 475 21.03 4.66 -12.56
C ARG A 475 19.61 4.35 -12.08
N LEU A 476 18.58 4.65 -12.87
CA LEU A 476 17.20 4.32 -12.53
C LEU A 476 17.00 2.82 -12.26
N LEU A 477 17.59 1.95 -13.09
CA LEU A 477 17.49 0.50 -12.97
C LEU A 477 18.23 -0.07 -11.76
N LEU A 478 19.31 0.57 -11.28
CA LEU A 478 20.01 0.13 -10.06
C LEU A 478 19.09 0.11 -8.84
N ASN A 479 18.19 1.09 -8.73
CA ASN A 479 17.19 1.13 -7.67
C ASN A 479 15.97 1.96 -8.08
N ILE A 480 15.02 1.33 -8.77
CA ILE A 480 13.82 2.00 -9.29
C ILE A 480 13.02 2.69 -8.18
N ARG A 481 13.02 2.14 -6.95
CA ARG A 481 12.26 2.73 -5.85
C ARG A 481 12.85 4.08 -5.42
N GLU A 482 14.17 4.20 -5.39
CA GLU A 482 14.86 5.40 -4.87
C GLU A 482 15.22 6.38 -5.97
N HIS A 483 15.63 5.88 -7.13
CA HIS A 483 16.19 6.70 -8.21
C HIS A 483 15.13 7.22 -9.19
N ARG A 484 13.86 6.85 -9.02
CA ARG A 484 12.74 7.44 -9.79
C ARG A 484 12.36 8.85 -9.33
N SER A 485 12.96 9.35 -8.24
CA SER A 485 12.66 10.63 -7.62
C SER A 485 13.94 11.41 -7.31
N GLY A 486 13.81 12.73 -7.20
CA GLY A 486 14.94 13.64 -6.92
C GLY A 486 15.58 14.22 -8.18
N PHE A 487 14.88 14.20 -9.31
CA PHE A 487 15.26 14.94 -10.50
C PHE A 487 15.03 16.46 -10.29
N PRO A 488 15.75 17.33 -11.00
CA PRO A 488 15.54 18.77 -10.95
C PRO A 488 14.10 19.17 -11.36
N ASP A 489 13.57 20.25 -10.76
CA ASP A 489 12.20 20.71 -11.03
C ASP A 489 11.99 21.13 -12.49
N LEU A 490 12.96 21.85 -13.05
CA LEU A 490 12.89 22.48 -14.37
C LEU A 490 13.93 21.89 -15.34
N VAL A 491 13.57 21.84 -16.61
CA VAL A 491 14.49 21.61 -17.73
C VAL A 491 14.40 22.78 -18.69
N ARG A 492 15.55 23.27 -19.15
CA ARG A 492 15.66 24.31 -20.18
C ARG A 492 16.39 23.74 -21.37
N PHE A 493 15.78 23.84 -22.55
CA PHE A 493 16.36 23.36 -23.80
C PHE A 493 16.94 24.52 -24.61
N TYR A 494 17.97 24.24 -25.40
CA TYR A 494 18.59 25.16 -26.36
C TYR A 494 18.72 24.41 -27.70
N PRO A 495 17.60 24.25 -28.45
CA PRO A 495 17.50 23.40 -29.63
C PRO A 495 18.26 23.90 -30.87
#